data_AF-A0A344TRS1-F1
#
_entry.id   AF-A0A344TRS1-F1
#
_cell.length_a   1.000
_cell.length_b   1.000
_cell.length_c   1.000
_cell.angle_alpha   90.00
_cell.angle_beta   90.00
_cell.angle_gamma   90.00
#
_symmetry.space_group_name_H-M   'P 1'
#
loop_
_entity.id
_entity.type
_entity.pdbx_description
1 polymer ?
#
loop_
_entity_poly.entity_id
_entity_poly.type
_entity_poly.pdbx_seq_one_letter_code
_entity_poly.pdbx_strand_id
1 'polypeptide(L)'
;MELSQAGFDLYASIQEKKLIQLEKQQEYELTLAGENEEAKAAITERFARQTAEIRRRQAVAEKAMAAFQIGVNTASAIISMLANPGGPAGIALSVVAGATGALQLANVLAKQIPAFKKGTRYAPEGPALVAEEGAELHESQGKYFLHENHRLYL
;
A
#
# COMPACT_ATOMS: atom_id res chain seq x y z
N MET A 1 -10.29 -2.74 -21.21
CA MET A 1 -9.91 -1.99 -19.99
C MET A 1 -10.99 -2.08 -18.91
N GLU A 2 -12.27 -1.97 -19.24
CA GLU A 2 -13.37 -2.03 -18.25
C GLU A 2 -13.39 -3.28 -17.36
N LEU A 3 -13.07 -4.46 -17.91
CA LEU A 3 -13.01 -5.70 -17.12
C LEU A 3 -11.91 -5.68 -16.02
N SER A 4 -10.80 -4.98 -16.27
CA SER A 4 -9.72 -4.85 -15.28
C SER A 4 -10.09 -3.88 -14.17
N GLN A 5 -10.86 -2.83 -14.48
CA GLN A 5 -11.37 -1.87 -13.50
C GLN A 5 -12.45 -2.53 -12.64
N ALA A 6 -13.43 -3.19 -13.25
CA ALA A 6 -14.48 -3.90 -12.53
C ALA A 6 -13.94 -5.00 -11.59
N GLY A 7 -12.90 -5.74 -12.01
CA GLY A 7 -12.24 -6.73 -11.16
C GLY A 7 -11.50 -6.10 -9.97
N PHE A 8 -10.86 -4.95 -10.18
CA PHE A 8 -10.20 -4.19 -9.11
C PHE A 8 -11.21 -3.57 -8.13
N ASP A 9 -12.30 -3.00 -8.63
CA ASP A 9 -13.36 -2.42 -7.80
C ASP A 9 -14.03 -3.51 -6.95
N LEU A 10 -14.24 -4.70 -7.52
CA LEU A 10 -14.69 -5.86 -6.77
C LEU A 10 -13.67 -6.24 -5.69
N TYR A 11 -12.38 -6.32 -6.02
CA TYR A 11 -11.32 -6.59 -5.03
C TYR A 11 -11.32 -5.57 -3.89
N ALA A 12 -11.37 -4.27 -4.21
CA ALA A 12 -11.40 -3.19 -3.23
C ALA A 12 -12.62 -3.32 -2.31
N SER A 13 -13.82 -3.54 -2.87
CA SER A 13 -15.05 -3.71 -2.09
C SER A 13 -15.03 -4.95 -1.18
N ILE A 14 -14.39 -6.04 -1.60
CA ILE A 14 -14.22 -7.24 -0.77
C ILE A 14 -13.31 -6.93 0.42
N GLN A 15 -12.21 -6.21 0.20
CA GLN A 15 -11.28 -5.85 1.28
C GLN A 15 -11.88 -4.82 2.23
N GLU A 16 -12.68 -3.87 1.74
CA GLU A 16 -13.43 -2.94 2.57
C GLU A 16 -14.43 -3.67 3.47
N LYS A 17 -15.19 -4.64 2.93
CA LYS A 17 -16.07 -5.49 3.73
C LYS A 17 -15.31 -6.26 4.81
N LYS A 18 -14.10 -6.75 4.52
CA LYS A 18 -13.25 -7.42 5.52
C LYS A 18 -12.84 -6.47 6.62
N LEU A 19 -12.44 -5.23 6.31
CA LEU A 19 -12.11 -4.22 7.30
C LEU A 19 -13.32 -3.89 8.20
N ILE A 20 -14.50 -3.69 7.61
CA ILE A 20 -15.72 -3.45 8.38
C ILE A 20 -16.06 -4.62 9.31
N GLN A 21 -15.90 -5.86 8.83
CA GLN A 21 -16.10 -7.04 9.68
C GLN A 21 -15.07 -7.11 10.82
N LEU A 22 -13.82 -6.76 10.52
CA LEU A 22 -12.73 -6.75 11.47
C LEU A 22 -12.94 -5.69 12.56
N GLU A 23 -13.38 -4.49 12.19
CA GLU A 23 -13.75 -3.42 13.12
C GLU A 23 -14.92 -3.83 14.02
N LYS A 24 -15.94 -4.50 13.47
CA LYS A 24 -17.06 -5.03 14.28
C LYS A 24 -16.61 -6.10 15.27
N GLN A 25 -15.68 -6.97 14.87
CA GLN A 25 -15.11 -7.99 15.77
C GLN A 25 -14.30 -7.34 16.89
N GLN A 26 -13.50 -6.31 16.56
CA GLN A 26 -12.78 -5.54 17.55
C GLN A 26 -13.71 -4.90 18.57
N GLU A 27 -14.76 -4.21 18.10
CA GLU A 27 -15.74 -3.57 18.97
C GLU A 27 -16.39 -4.60 19.90
N TYR A 28 -16.82 -5.75 19.37
CA TYR A 28 -17.39 -6.83 20.16
C TYR A 28 -16.40 -7.34 21.23
N GLU A 29 -15.16 -7.62 20.88
CA GLU A 29 -14.16 -8.10 21.85
C GLU A 29 -13.80 -7.04 22.91
N LEU A 30 -13.75 -5.76 22.54
CA LEU A 30 -13.54 -4.67 23.48
C LEU A 30 -14.70 -4.57 24.49
N THR A 31 -15.94 -4.82 24.07
CA THR A 31 -17.08 -4.87 25.01
C THR A 31 -16.99 -6.06 25.97
N LEU A 32 -16.51 -7.22 25.51
CA LEU A 32 -16.31 -8.40 26.36
C LEU A 32 -15.17 -8.22 27.37
N ALA A 33 -14.13 -7.45 27.02
CA ALA A 33 -13.01 -7.15 27.91
C ALA A 33 -13.40 -6.26 29.11
N GLY A 34 -14.56 -5.59 29.06
CA GLY A 34 -15.11 -4.84 30.20
C GLY A 34 -14.20 -3.68 30.65
N GLU A 35 -13.68 -3.76 31.87
CA GLU A 35 -12.75 -2.77 32.46
C GLU A 35 -11.28 -3.21 32.45
N ASN A 36 -10.97 -4.38 31.89
CA ASN A 36 -9.61 -4.88 31.86
C ASN A 36 -8.78 -4.15 30.78
N GLU A 37 -8.04 -3.13 31.21
CA GLU A 37 -7.20 -2.29 30.35
C GLU A 37 -6.08 -3.07 29.64
N GLU A 38 -5.51 -4.10 30.27
CA GLU A 38 -4.50 -4.96 29.62
C GLU A 38 -5.11 -5.78 28.48
N ALA A 39 -6.30 -6.34 28.70
CA ALA A 39 -7.03 -7.09 27.68
C ALA A 39 -7.43 -6.19 26.50
N LYS A 40 -7.93 -4.96 26.77
CA LYS A 40 -8.27 -3.99 25.73
C LYS A 40 -7.05 -3.56 24.90
N ALA A 41 -5.91 -3.33 25.55
CA ALA A 41 -4.67 -2.98 24.87
C ALA A 41 -4.23 -4.11 23.93
N ALA A 42 -4.25 -5.35 24.40
CA ALA A 42 -3.89 -6.52 23.58
C ALA A 42 -4.85 -6.72 22.39
N ILE A 43 -6.17 -6.56 22.60
CA ILE A 43 -7.18 -6.63 21.55
C ILE A 43 -6.94 -5.54 20.50
N THR A 44 -6.79 -4.29 20.94
CA THR A 44 -6.59 -3.13 20.05
C THR A 44 -5.31 -3.29 19.22
N GLU A 45 -4.22 -3.75 19.84
CA GLU A 45 -2.96 -3.99 19.14
C GLU A 45 -3.09 -5.07 18.07
N ARG A 46 -3.74 -6.20 18.39
CA ARG A 46 -3.95 -7.30 17.45
C ARG A 46 -4.77 -6.86 16.24
N PHE A 47 -5.86 -6.13 16.46
CA PHE A 47 -6.71 -5.63 15.38
C PHE A 47 -6.06 -4.50 14.58
N ALA A 48 -5.26 -3.63 15.23
CA ALA A 48 -4.48 -2.61 14.54
C ALA A 48 -3.47 -3.24 13.57
N ARG A 49 -2.79 -4.33 13.96
CA ARG A 49 -1.87 -5.06 13.08
C ARG A 49 -2.59 -5.67 11.87
N GLN A 50 -3.71 -6.36 12.11
CA GLN A 50 -4.49 -6.98 11.03
C GLN A 50 -5.03 -5.92 10.06
N THR A 51 -5.55 -4.81 10.58
CA THR A 51 -6.00 -3.66 9.78
C THR A 51 -4.87 -3.07 8.97
N ALA A 52 -3.70 -2.86 9.58
CA ALA A 52 -2.53 -2.30 8.90
C ALA A 52 -2.05 -3.21 7.76
N GLU A 53 -2.01 -4.53 7.97
CA GLU A 53 -1.62 -5.50 6.96
C GLU A 53 -2.57 -5.49 5.75
N ILE A 54 -3.89 -5.45 6.00
CA ILE A 54 -4.89 -5.39 4.94
C ILE A 54 -4.76 -4.07 4.16
N ARG A 55 -4.65 -2.93 4.85
CA ARG A 55 -4.50 -1.61 4.21
C ARG A 55 -3.19 -1.50 3.43
N ARG A 56 -2.11 -2.11 3.93
CA ARG A 56 -0.83 -2.18 3.22
C ARG A 56 -0.99 -2.94 1.90
N ARG A 57 -1.61 -4.12 1.92
CA ARG A 57 -1.87 -4.91 0.70
C ARG A 57 -2.76 -4.19 -0.29
N GLN A 58 -3.81 -3.51 0.20
CA GLN A 58 -4.67 -2.64 -0.63
C GLN A 58 -3.85 -1.53 -1.29
N ALA A 59 -3.04 -0.80 -0.52
CA ALA A 59 -2.22 0.30 -1.04
C ALA A 59 -1.18 -0.17 -2.08
N VAL A 60 -0.56 -1.35 -1.87
CA VAL A 60 0.33 -1.98 -2.88
C VAL A 60 -0.44 -2.24 -4.19
N ALA A 61 -1.62 -2.86 -4.09
CA ALA A 61 -2.44 -3.20 -5.24
C ALA A 61 -2.96 -1.94 -5.98
N GLU A 62 -3.45 -0.94 -5.24
CA GLU A 62 -3.87 0.37 -5.75
C GLU A 62 -2.74 1.07 -6.50
N LYS A 63 -1.54 1.09 -5.90
CA LYS A 63 -0.35 1.71 -6.51
C LYS A 63 0.05 1.00 -7.80
N ALA A 64 0.04 -0.33 -7.82
CA ALA A 64 0.35 -1.12 -9.01
C ALA A 64 -0.69 -0.89 -10.12
N MET A 65 -1.97 -0.87 -9.77
CA MET A 65 -3.06 -0.61 -10.72
C MET A 65 -3.03 0.82 -11.28
N ALA A 66 -2.76 1.81 -10.43
CA ALA A 66 -2.59 3.20 -10.88
C ALA A 66 -1.40 3.33 -11.83
N ALA A 67 -0.27 2.72 -11.51
CA ALA A 67 0.90 2.71 -12.39
C ALA A 67 0.60 2.04 -13.74
N PHE A 68 -0.09 0.89 -13.73
CA PHE A 68 -0.52 0.20 -14.94
C PHE A 68 -1.45 1.08 -15.79
N GLN A 69 -2.48 1.68 -15.18
CA GLN A 69 -3.43 2.54 -15.88
C GLN A 69 -2.75 3.77 -16.48
N ILE A 70 -1.79 4.38 -15.78
CA ILE A 70 -0.97 5.48 -16.32
C ILE A 70 -0.19 5.00 -17.54
N GLY A 71 0.47 3.83 -17.45
CA GLY A 71 1.21 3.24 -18.57
C GLY A 71 0.33 3.03 -19.80
N VAL A 72 -0.84 2.41 -19.62
CA VAL A 72 -1.79 2.16 -20.72
C VAL A 72 -2.33 3.47 -21.30
N ASN A 73 -2.77 4.42 -20.46
CA ASN A 73 -3.31 5.70 -20.92
C ASN A 73 -2.25 6.52 -21.67
N THR A 74 -1.02 6.54 -21.17
CA THR A 74 0.10 7.25 -21.80
C THR A 74 0.45 6.62 -23.14
N ALA A 75 0.53 5.28 -23.21
CA ALA A 75 0.77 4.57 -24.46
C ALA A 75 -0.33 4.84 -25.49
N SER A 76 -1.61 4.75 -25.08
CA SER A 76 -2.75 5.06 -25.94
C SER A 76 -2.73 6.52 -26.43
N ALA A 77 -2.38 7.48 -25.57
CA ALA A 77 -2.23 8.88 -25.96
C ALA A 77 -1.11 9.09 -26.98
N ILE A 78 0.06 8.50 -26.75
CA ILE A 78 1.21 8.55 -27.68
C ILE A 78 0.82 8.00 -29.05
N ILE A 79 0.22 6.80 -29.08
CA ILE A 79 -0.24 6.16 -30.32
C ILE A 79 -1.25 7.06 -31.04
N SER A 80 -2.20 7.63 -30.29
CA SER A 80 -3.23 8.51 -30.87
C SER A 80 -2.64 9.78 -31.48
N MET A 81 -1.68 10.42 -30.81
CA MET A 81 -1.01 11.63 -31.29
C MET A 81 -0.12 11.37 -32.51
N LEU A 82 0.57 10.22 -32.54
CA LEU A 82 1.36 9.79 -33.71
C LEU A 82 0.46 9.46 -34.91
N ALA A 83 -0.77 8.98 -34.67
CA ALA A 83 -1.73 8.73 -35.72
C ALA A 83 -2.43 10.00 -36.22
N ASN A 84 -2.78 10.93 -35.31
CA ASN A 84 -3.46 12.19 -35.63
C ASN A 84 -3.12 13.26 -34.57
N PRO A 85 -2.50 14.40 -34.93
CA PRO A 85 -2.21 14.90 -36.28
C PRO A 85 -1.04 14.19 -36.99
N GLY A 86 -0.25 13.38 -36.29
CA GLY A 86 0.93 12.74 -36.85
C GLY A 86 2.01 13.73 -37.30
N GLY A 87 3.00 13.22 -38.05
CA GLY A 87 4.13 14.02 -38.52
C GLY A 87 4.92 14.71 -37.38
N PRO A 88 5.61 15.83 -37.66
CA PRO A 88 6.40 16.54 -36.64
C PRO A 88 5.58 17.02 -35.43
N ALA A 89 4.33 17.45 -35.65
CA ALA A 89 3.44 17.90 -34.59
C ALA A 89 3.00 16.74 -33.68
N GLY A 90 2.64 15.60 -34.26
CA GLY A 90 2.31 14.37 -33.53
C GLY A 90 3.49 13.89 -32.69
N ILE A 91 4.71 13.88 -33.25
CA ILE A 91 5.94 13.53 -32.52
C ILE A 91 6.14 14.46 -31.33
N ALA A 92 6.04 15.78 -31.52
CA ALA A 92 6.20 16.74 -30.45
C ALA A 92 5.16 16.53 -29.32
N LEU A 93 3.89 16.31 -29.67
CA LEU A 93 2.83 16.04 -28.69
C LEU A 93 3.06 14.71 -27.95
N SER A 94 3.50 13.66 -28.65
CA SER A 94 3.82 12.38 -28.02
C SER A 94 4.95 12.46 -27.00
N VAL A 95 5.96 13.32 -27.23
CA VAL A 95 7.02 13.59 -26.25
C VAL A 95 6.44 14.23 -24.99
N VAL A 96 5.58 15.24 -25.15
CA VAL A 96 4.91 15.91 -24.02
C VAL A 96 4.00 14.94 -23.25
N ALA A 97 3.25 14.09 -23.97
CA ALA A 97 2.41 13.06 -23.36
C ALA A 97 3.26 12.03 -22.58
N GLY A 98 4.37 11.57 -23.16
CA GLY A 98 5.30 10.68 -22.49
C GLY A 98 5.90 11.28 -21.23
N ALA A 99 6.33 12.54 -21.28
CA ALA A 99 6.84 13.26 -20.12
C ALA A 99 5.77 13.42 -19.03
N THR A 100 4.54 13.77 -19.41
CA THR A 100 3.42 13.90 -18.48
C THR A 100 3.07 12.57 -17.81
N GLY A 101 3.01 11.49 -18.59
CA GLY A 101 2.78 10.14 -18.09
C GLY A 101 3.90 9.69 -17.14
N ALA A 102 5.15 9.98 -17.45
CA ALA A 102 6.29 9.70 -16.59
C ALA A 102 6.21 10.43 -15.24
N LEU A 103 5.79 11.71 -15.25
CA LEU A 103 5.58 12.48 -14.01
C LEU A 103 4.43 11.91 -13.17
N GLN A 104 3.31 11.53 -13.80
CA GLN A 104 2.20 10.88 -13.09
C GLN A 104 2.65 9.56 -12.45
N LEU A 105 3.41 8.75 -13.19
CA LEU A 105 3.95 7.50 -12.70
C LEU A 105 4.91 7.73 -11.53
N ALA A 106 5.82 8.70 -11.64
CA ALA A 106 6.72 9.08 -10.56
C ALA A 106 5.95 9.49 -9.30
N ASN A 107 4.88 10.28 -9.42
CA ASN A 107 4.04 10.66 -8.30
C ASN A 107 3.34 9.46 -7.65
N VAL A 108 2.83 8.51 -8.43
CA VAL A 108 2.24 7.28 -7.89
C VAL A 108 3.30 6.43 -7.19
N LEU A 109 4.48 6.29 -7.78
CA LEU A 109 5.60 5.55 -7.21
C LEU A 109 6.15 6.20 -5.92
N ALA A 110 6.04 7.53 -5.80
CA ALA A 110 6.42 8.28 -4.61
C ALA A 110 5.41 8.16 -3.45
N LYS A 111 4.15 7.75 -3.71
CA LYS A 111 3.18 7.52 -2.63
C LYS A 111 3.69 6.43 -1.68
N GLN A 112 3.83 6.79 -0.41
CA GLN A 112 4.24 5.85 0.64
C GLN A 112 3.14 4.82 0.87
N ILE A 113 3.56 3.58 1.01
CA ILE A 113 2.68 2.48 1.41
C ILE A 113 2.63 2.53 2.93
N PRO A 114 1.46 2.44 3.58
CA PRO A 114 1.38 2.45 5.03
C PRO A 114 2.36 1.43 5.65
N ALA A 115 3.35 1.95 6.37
CA ALA A 115 4.30 1.15 7.13
C ALA A 115 3.69 0.78 8.50
N PHE A 116 4.09 -0.37 9.05
CA PHE A 116 3.71 -0.73 10.42
C PHE A 116 4.37 0.26 11.38
N LYS A 117 3.58 1.08 12.10
CA LYS A 117 4.13 1.92 13.16
C LYS A 117 4.66 1.02 14.28
N LYS A 118 6.00 1.08 14.48
CA LYS A 118 6.84 0.65 15.62
C LYS A 118 6.30 -0.44 16.55
N GLY A 119 7.12 -1.47 16.74
CA GLY A 119 6.93 -2.54 17.72
C GLY A 119 6.53 -2.01 19.10
N THR A 120 5.44 -2.54 19.63
CA THR A 120 4.93 -2.30 20.97
C THR A 120 5.45 -3.38 21.92
N ARG A 121 5.53 -3.05 23.22
CA ARG A 121 6.18 -3.82 24.29
C ARG A 121 5.59 -5.22 24.54
N TYR A 122 4.50 -5.58 23.86
CA TYR A 122 3.75 -6.83 24.02
C TYR A 122 3.56 -7.60 22.70
N ALA A 123 4.44 -7.37 21.72
CA ALA A 123 4.46 -8.18 20.51
C ALA A 123 4.74 -9.66 20.85
N PRO A 124 3.83 -10.61 20.54
CA PRO A 124 4.16 -12.04 20.58
C PRO A 124 5.33 -12.32 19.64
N GLU A 125 6.24 -13.21 20.05
CA GLU A 125 7.40 -13.57 19.24
C GLU A 125 6.98 -14.09 17.87
N GLY A 126 7.39 -13.38 16.82
CA GLY A 126 7.07 -13.69 15.43
C GLY A 126 7.79 -12.74 14.48
N PRO A 127 7.98 -13.12 13.21
CA PRO A 127 8.70 -12.30 12.24
C PRO A 127 7.97 -10.97 12.01
N ALA A 128 8.59 -9.88 12.46
CA ALA A 128 8.16 -8.53 12.14
C ALA A 128 8.77 -8.12 10.80
N LEU A 129 7.95 -7.57 9.90
CA LEU A 129 8.45 -6.82 8.76
C LEU A 129 9.06 -5.52 9.29
N VAL A 130 10.39 -5.49 9.34
CA VAL A 130 11.20 -4.34 9.78
C VAL A 130 11.92 -3.74 8.57
N ALA A 131 12.25 -2.45 8.67
CA ALA A 131 13.00 -1.66 7.69
C ALA A 131 12.26 -1.37 6.37
N GLU A 132 10.99 -0.94 6.46
CA GLU A 132 10.19 -0.58 5.28
C GLU A 132 10.40 0.89 4.85
N GLU A 133 10.88 1.75 5.74
CA GLU A 133 11.14 3.18 5.48
C GLU A 133 12.60 3.62 5.71
N GLY A 134 13.51 2.69 6.01
CA GLY A 134 14.92 2.98 6.34
C GLY A 134 15.39 2.19 7.55
N ALA A 135 16.50 2.60 8.17
CA ALA A 135 16.99 1.94 9.36
C ALA A 135 15.96 2.03 10.49
N GLU A 136 15.44 0.88 10.93
CA GLU A 136 14.46 0.80 12.01
C GLU A 136 15.10 0.20 13.25
N LEU A 137 14.98 0.92 14.36
CA LEU A 137 15.33 0.41 15.68
C LEU A 137 14.19 -0.47 16.17
N HIS A 138 14.48 -1.77 16.30
CA HIS A 138 13.56 -2.75 16.88
C HIS A 138 14.00 -3.07 18.31
N GLU A 139 13.09 -2.95 19.27
CA GLU A 139 13.33 -3.35 20.66
C GLU A 139 12.63 -4.68 20.92
N SER A 140 13.42 -5.71 21.24
CA SER A 140 12.90 -7.02 21.67
C SER A 140 13.55 -7.40 22.99
N GLN A 141 12.72 -7.65 24.01
CA GLN A 141 13.13 -8.01 25.37
C GLN A 141 14.23 -7.11 25.97
N GLY A 142 14.14 -5.79 25.78
CA GLY A 142 15.09 -4.82 26.34
C GLY A 142 16.45 -4.73 25.62
N LYS A 143 16.58 -5.32 24.43
CA LYS A 143 17.75 -5.19 23.56
C LYS A 143 17.38 -4.45 22.28
N TYR A 144 18.21 -3.49 21.89
CA TYR A 144 18.07 -2.73 20.65
C TYR A 144 18.74 -3.47 19.49
N PHE A 145 17.98 -3.73 18.43
CA PHE A 145 18.48 -4.28 17.18
C PHE A 145 18.37 -3.21 16.09
N LEU A 146 19.51 -2.88 15.48
CA LEU A 146 19.59 -2.03 14.29
C LEU A 146 19.37 -2.91 13.07
N HIS A 147 18.24 -2.74 12.40
CA HIS A 147 18.00 -3.36 11.10
C HIS A 147 18.28 -2.34 10.01
N GLU A 148 19.42 -2.50 9.34
CA GLU A 148 19.80 -1.72 8.16
C GLU A 148 19.37 -2.46 6.89
N ASN A 149 18.93 -1.70 5.88
CA ASN A 149 18.45 -2.22 4.61
C ASN A 149 19.61 -2.86 3.81
N HIS A 150 19.93 -4.13 4.12
CA HIS A 150 20.84 -4.89 3.30
C HIS A 150 20.13 -5.34 2.04
N ARG A 151 20.30 -4.56 0.96
CA ARG A 151 20.21 -5.08 -0.41
C ARG A 151 21.11 -6.32 -0.51
N LEU A 152 20.51 -7.50 -0.49
CA LEU A 152 21.18 -8.70 -0.98
C LEU A 152 21.04 -8.70 -2.49
N TYR A 153 22.16 -8.43 -3.17
CA TYR A 153 22.38 -8.90 -4.54
C TYR A 153 22.66 -10.41 -4.46
N LEU A 154 21.92 -11.16 -5.29
CA LEU A 154 21.97 -12.60 -5.56
C LEU A 154 21.38 -13.52 -4.48
#